data_AF-A0A2T0LJ28-F1
#
_entry.id   AF-A0A2T0LJ28-F1
#
_cell.length_a   1.000
_cell.length_b   1.000
_cell.length_c   1.000
_cell.angle_alpha   90.00
_cell.angle_beta   90.00
_cell.angle_gamma   90.00
#
_symmetry.space_group_name_H-M   'P 1'
#
loop_
_entity.id
_entity.type
_entity.pdbx_description
1 polymer ?
#
loop_
_entity_poly.entity_id
_entity_poly.type
_entity_poly.pdbx_seq_one_letter_code
_entity_poly.pdbx_strand_id
1 'polypeptide(L)'
;MKRVQIRLFPDGTVRAEVKGVKGKKCTDYIRILEELLEAETVDSDYTAEYYEREVEQLLNKESTVHAEKLRDRSGGGGSFE
;
A
#
# COMPACT_ATOMS: atom_id res chain seq x y z
N MET A 1 3.66 -10.97 -11.19
CA MET A 1 2.40 -11.09 -10.44
C MET A 1 2.72 -11.45 -9.00
N LYS A 2 2.07 -10.81 -8.02
CA LYS A 2 2.23 -11.08 -6.58
C LYS A 2 1.33 -12.24 -6.18
N ARG A 3 1.84 -13.18 -5.38
CA ARG A 3 1.05 -14.31 -4.85
C ARG A 3 1.61 -14.81 -3.53
N VAL A 4 0.74 -15.36 -2.70
CA VAL A 4 1.11 -16.07 -1.47
C VAL A 4 0.79 -17.55 -1.66
N GLN A 5 1.74 -18.42 -1.36
CA GLN A 5 1.58 -19.87 -1.39
C GLN A 5 1.60 -20.39 0.05
N ILE A 6 0.50 -21.02 0.46
CA ILE A 6 0.35 -21.60 1.80
C ILE A 6 0.39 -23.11 1.69
N ARG A 7 1.14 -23.78 2.58
CA ARG A 7 1.17 -25.23 2.75
C ARG A 7 0.84 -25.55 4.20
N LEU A 8 -0.17 -26.39 4.39
CA LEU A 8 -0.52 -26.95 5.69
C LEU A 8 0.04 -28.37 5.78
N PHE A 9 0.72 -28.65 6.87
CA PHE A 9 1.22 -29.98 7.18
C PHE A 9 0.28 -30.70 8.16
N PRO A 10 0.25 -32.05 8.14
CA PRO A 10 -0.64 -32.83 9.03
C PRO A 10 -0.30 -32.70 10.51
N ASP A 11 0.91 -32.25 10.86
CA ASP A 11 1.32 -31.94 12.24
C ASP A 11 0.81 -30.58 12.75
N GLY A 12 0.15 -29.80 11.89
CA GLY A 12 -0.39 -28.48 12.23
C GLY A 12 0.54 -27.31 11.89
N THR A 13 1.78 -27.58 11.46
CA THR A 13 2.68 -26.52 10.95
C THR A 13 2.13 -25.90 9.66
N VAL A 14 2.25 -24.58 9.54
CA VAL A 14 1.92 -23.83 8.33
C VAL A 14 3.18 -23.20 7.75
N ARG A 15 3.39 -23.39 6.45
CA ARG A 15 4.46 -22.72 5.68
C ARG A 15 3.87 -21.77 4.67
N ALA A 16 4.18 -20.49 4.80
CA ALA A 16 3.78 -19.45 3.86
C ALA A 16 4.98 -18.93 3.07
N GLU A 17 4.81 -18.79 1.75
CA GLU A 17 5.84 -18.28 0.84
C GLU A 17 5.24 -17.15 -0.01
N VAL A 18 5.85 -15.96 0.06
CA VAL A 18 5.42 -14.77 -0.69
C VAL A 18 6.29 -14.62 -1.93
N LYS A 19 5.68 -14.58 -3.12
CA LYS A 19 6.37 -14.42 -4.42
C LYS A 19 5.98 -13.13 -5.12
N GLY A 20 6.94 -12.49 -5.77
CA GLY A 20 6.73 -11.29 -6.56
C GLY A 20 6.66 -9.99 -5.73
N VAL A 21 7.06 -10.04 -4.46
CA VAL A 21 7.14 -8.88 -3.56
C VAL A 21 8.61 -8.60 -3.30
N LYS A 22 9.07 -7.42 -3.71
CA LYS A 22 10.45 -7.00 -3.57
C LYS A 22 10.64 -6.17 -2.31
N GLY A 23 11.83 -6.26 -1.73
CA GLY A 23 12.21 -5.49 -0.56
C GLY A 23 11.51 -5.95 0.73
N LYS A 24 11.57 -5.09 1.73
CA LYS A 24 11.06 -5.36 3.08
C LYS A 24 9.54 -5.46 3.16
N LYS A 25 8.79 -5.06 2.13
CA LYS A 25 7.32 -5.17 2.13
C LYS A 25 6.80 -6.59 2.23
N CYS A 26 7.62 -7.60 1.95
CA CYS A 26 7.23 -8.99 2.17
C CYS A 26 7.06 -9.32 3.67
N THR A 27 7.72 -8.62 4.60
CA THR A 27 7.57 -8.86 6.05
C THR A 27 6.26 -8.35 6.62
N ASP A 28 5.61 -7.38 5.97
CA ASP A 28 4.28 -6.91 6.39
C ASP A 28 3.21 -8.01 6.29
N TYR A 29 3.41 -8.98 5.39
CA TYR A 29 2.49 -10.11 5.25
C TYR A 29 2.57 -11.10 6.41
N ILE A 30 3.65 -11.09 7.20
CA ILE A 30 3.80 -11.99 8.36
C ILE A 30 2.66 -11.75 9.34
N ARG A 31 2.45 -10.48 9.74
CA ARG A 31 1.39 -10.10 10.68
C ARG A 31 0.00 -10.50 10.20
N ILE A 32 -0.28 -10.24 8.92
CA ILE A 32 -1.57 -10.58 8.31
C ILE A 32 -1.80 -12.10 8.35
N LEU A 33 -0.75 -12.89 8.10
CA LEU A 33 -0.83 -14.35 8.13
C LEU A 33 -0.99 -14.89 9.55
N GLU A 34 -0.31 -14.31 10.53
CA GLU A 34 -0.46 -14.65 11.95
C GLU A 34 -1.89 -14.40 12.44
N GLU A 35 -2.46 -13.22 12.12
CA GLU A 35 -3.85 -12.90 12.48
C GLU A 35 -4.86 -13.79 11.77
N LEU A 36 -4.65 -14.10 10.49
CA LEU A 36 -5.57 -14.91 9.70
C LEU A 36 -5.56 -16.39 10.09
N LEU A 37 -4.39 -16.90 10.45
CA LEU A 37 -4.18 -18.31 10.79
C LEU A 37 -4.23 -18.57 12.29
N GLU A 38 -4.38 -17.52 13.11
CA GLU A 38 -4.28 -17.56 14.57
C GLU A 38 -3.00 -18.31 15.02
N ALA A 39 -1.88 -18.00 14.36
CA ALA A 39 -0.60 -18.70 14.50
C ALA A 39 0.55 -17.72 14.80
N GLU A 40 1.69 -18.26 15.22
CA GLU A 40 2.92 -17.50 15.47
C GLU A 40 4.02 -17.91 14.50
N THR A 41 4.79 -16.94 14.01
CA THR A 41 5.95 -17.19 13.15
C THR A 41 7.13 -17.67 13.97
N VAL A 42 7.46 -18.95 13.82
CA VAL A 42 8.59 -19.57 14.52
C VAL A 42 9.92 -19.37 13.78
N ASP A 43 9.86 -19.26 12.45
CA ASP A 43 11.04 -19.14 11.59
C ASP A 43 10.72 -18.36 10.30
N SER A 44 11.72 -17.71 9.71
CA SER A 44 11.56 -16.90 8.50
C SER A 44 12.82 -16.93 7.62
N ASP A 45 12.68 -17.51 6.43
CA ASP A 45 13.69 -17.47 5.37
C ASP A 45 13.40 -16.36 4.35
N TYR A 46 14.44 -15.63 3.96
CA TYR A 46 14.34 -14.55 2.97
C TYR A 46 14.78 -15.01 1.59
N THR A 47 13.94 -14.80 0.58
CA THR A 47 14.29 -15.02 -0.82
C THR A 47 15.14 -13.87 -1.36
N ALA A 48 15.79 -14.05 -2.52
CA ALA A 48 16.58 -13.00 -3.17
C ALA A 48 15.78 -11.69 -3.38
N GLU A 49 14.46 -11.78 -3.57
CA GLU A 49 13.55 -10.64 -3.75
C GLU A 49 13.50 -9.72 -2.52
N TYR A 50 13.75 -10.25 -1.31
CA TYR A 50 13.83 -9.46 -0.08
C TYR A 50 14.95 -8.40 -0.13
N TYR A 51 16.06 -8.75 -0.77
CA TYR A 51 17.24 -7.89 -0.86
C TYR A 51 17.17 -6.93 -2.05
N GLU A 52 16.19 -7.10 -2.93
CA GLU A 52 15.94 -6.17 -4.02
C GLU A 52 15.30 -4.88 -3.51
N ARG A 53 15.71 -3.73 -4.07
CA ARG A 53 15.08 -2.45 -3.77
C ARG A 53 13.73 -2.36 -4.45
N GLU A 54 12.70 -2.07 -3.68
CA GLU A 54 11.41 -1.72 -4.25
C GLU A 54 11.49 -0.33 -4.89
N VAL A 55 11.20 -0.26 -6.18
CA VAL A 55 11.00 1.03 -6.86
C VAL A 55 9.53 1.39 -6.65
N GLU A 56 9.25 2.19 -5.63
CA GLU A 56 7.92 2.78 -5.47
C GLU A 56 7.64 3.72 -6.65
N GLN A 57 6.77 3.29 -7.56
CA GLN A 57 6.24 4.17 -8.58
C GLN A 57 5.31 5.18 -7.88
N LEU A 58 5.82 6.39 -7.68
CA LEU A 58 5.08 7.55 -7.17
C LEU A 58 3.97 7.96 -8.17
N LEU A 59 2.86 7.23 -8.21
CA LEU A 59 1.66 7.59 -8.95
C LEU A 59 0.48 7.70 -7.97
N ASN A 60 -0.09 8.90 -7.92
CA ASN A 60 -1.32 9.34 -7.26
C ASN A 60 -1.23 9.83 -5.80
N LYS A 61 -0.82 11.09 -5.65
CA LYS A 61 -1.43 12.06 -4.72
C LYS A 61 -1.75 13.36 -5.47
N GLU A 62 -2.66 13.30 -6.44
CA GLU A 62 -3.38 14.48 -6.93
C GLU A 62 -4.80 14.44 -6.39
N SER A 63 -4.99 14.85 -5.14
CA SER A 63 -6.30 15.32 -4.67
C SER A 63 -6.36 16.83 -4.89
N THR A 64 -6.84 17.18 -6.08
CA THR A 64 -7.69 18.34 -6.40
C THR A 64 -7.44 19.63 -5.60
N VAL A 65 -6.62 20.51 -6.17
CA VAL A 65 -6.59 21.93 -5.83
C VAL A 65 -7.86 22.55 -6.43
N HIS A 66 -8.94 22.72 -5.65
CA HIS A 66 -10.04 23.59 -6.06
C HIS A 66 -9.57 25.05 -5.95
N ALA A 67 -8.91 25.53 -7.01
CA ALA A 67 -8.77 26.95 -7.29
C ALA A 67 -9.93 27.36 -8.19
N GLU A 68 -11.01 27.89 -7.61
CA GLU A 68 -11.98 28.68 -8.37
C GLU A 68 -11.77 30.15 -8.00
N LYS A 69 -11.09 30.87 -8.91
CA LYS A 69 -10.87 32.31 -8.81
C LYS A 69 -11.46 33.00 -10.03
N LEU A 70 -12.18 34.08 -9.75
CA LEU A 70 -12.58 35.21 -10.61
C LEU A 70 -13.75 35.02 -11.58
N ARG A 71 -14.81 35.83 -11.36
CA ARG A 71 -15.26 36.78 -12.37
C ARG A 71 -15.72 38.11 -11.75
N ASP A 72 -15.05 39.15 -12.23
CA ASP A 72 -15.25 40.58 -12.03
C ASP A 72 -16.64 41.12 -12.41
N ARG A 73 -17.01 42.19 -11.69
CA ARG A 73 -17.63 43.45 -12.14
C ARG A 73 -18.88 43.41 -13.05
N SER A 74 -20.02 43.75 -12.46
CA SER A 74 -20.94 44.75 -13.06
C SER A 74 -21.92 45.27 -12.00
N GLY A 75 -21.82 46.55 -11.68
CA GLY A 75 -22.71 47.23 -10.73
C GLY A 75 -22.26 48.67 -10.50
N GLY A 76 -22.04 49.41 -11.59
CA GLY A 76 -21.96 50.87 -11.54
C GLY A 76 -23.35 51.44 -11.26
N GLY A 77 -23.42 52.40 -10.36
CA GLY A 77 -24.63 53.12 -10.01
C GLY A 77 -24.31 54.14 -8.92
N GLY A 78 -23.54 55.16 -9.28
CA GLY A 78 -23.45 56.35 -8.45
C GLY A 78 -24.73 57.15 -8.57
N SER A 79 -25.14 57.76 -7.46
CA SER A 79 -25.91 59.00 -7.47
C SER A 79 -25.45 59.81 -6.28
N PHE A 80 -24.71 60.85 -6.64
CA PHE A 80 -24.37 62.03 -5.88
C PHE A 80 -25.62 62.91 -5.79
N GLU A 81 -25.98 63.34 -4.58
CA GLU A 81 -26.51 64.66 -4.23
C GLU A 81 -26.20 64.92 -2.74
#